data_AF-A0A6I0VBH0-F1
#
_entry.id   AF-A0A6I0VBH0-F1
#
_cell.length_a   1.000
_cell.length_b   1.000
_cell.length_c   1.000
_cell.angle_alpha   90.00
_cell.angle_beta   90.00
_cell.angle_gamma   90.00
#
_symmetry.space_group_name_H-M   'P 1'
#
loop_
_entity.id
_entity.type
_entity.pdbx_description
1 polymer ?
#
loop_
_entity_poly.entity_id
_entity_poly.type
_entity_poly.pdbx_seq_one_letter_code
_entity_poly.pdbx_strand_id
1 'polypeptide(L)' 'MGPRALHRPRLVPHPEVAQPFAIAGPDFDTTTFSDEYCKYGEFTGTMVGVAVTDAALHEKTADFDFFDYEADETKPVD' A
#
# COMPACT_ATOMS: atom_id res chain seq x y z
N MET A 1 -17.71 14.74 -19.86
CA MET A 1 -16.62 14.17 -19.04
C MET A 1 -17.24 13.68 -17.75
N GLY A 2 -17.33 12.36 -17.55
CA GLY A 2 -17.78 11.80 -16.27
C GLY A 2 -16.71 11.97 -15.19
N PRO A 3 -17.08 11.93 -13.90
CA PRO A 3 -16.10 11.97 -12.82
C PRO A 3 -15.17 10.77 -12.95
N ARG A 4 -13.86 11.01 -13.09
CA ARG A 4 -12.85 9.95 -12.96
C ARG A 4 -13.00 9.38 -11.55
N ALA A 5 -13.28 8.09 -11.44
CA ALA A 5 -13.26 7.42 -10.15
C ALA A 5 -11.83 7.52 -9.60
N LEU A 6 -11.62 8.25 -8.49
CA LEU A 6 -10.38 8.12 -7.73
C LEU A 6 -10.23 6.64 -7.39
N HIS A 7 -9.18 5.99 -7.88
CA HIS A 7 -8.81 4.67 -7.41
C HIS A 7 -8.48 4.81 -5.92
N ARG A 8 -9.37 4.31 -5.07
CA ARG A 8 -9.16 4.25 -3.63
C ARG A 8 -8.49 2.92 -3.30
N PRO A 9 -7.23 2.92 -2.84
CA PRO A 9 -6.57 1.68 -2.47
C PRO A 9 -7.28 1.01 -1.30
N ARG A 10 -7.23 -0.31 -1.32
CA ARG A 10 -7.89 -1.21 -0.37
C ARG A 10 -6.91 -2.31 0.02
N LEU A 11 -6.96 -2.72 1.28
CA LEU A 11 -6.23 -3.88 1.74
C LEU A 11 -7.05 -5.13 1.44
N VAL A 12 -6.37 -6.18 0.97
CA VAL A 12 -6.97 -7.49 0.69
C VAL A 12 -6.00 -8.54 1.22
N PRO A 13 -6.39 -9.39 2.20
CA PRO A 13 -5.54 -10.46 2.68
C PRO A 13 -5.46 -11.58 1.65
N HIS A 14 -4.31 -12.25 1.57
CA HIS A 14 -4.20 -13.49 0.82
C HIS A 14 -5.07 -14.56 1.47
N PRO A 15 -5.95 -15.23 0.74
CA PRO A 15 -6.80 -16.26 1.33
C PRO A 15 -5.95 -17.49 1.71
N GLU A 16 -6.17 -18.05 2.90
CA GLU A 16 -5.50 -19.27 3.37
C GLU A 16 -5.96 -20.54 2.61
N VAL A 17 -7.05 -20.44 1.84
CA VAL A 17 -7.69 -21.53 1.08
C VAL A 17 -8.23 -20.96 -0.24
N ALA A 18 -8.76 -21.80 -1.14
CA ALA A 18 -9.43 -21.35 -2.37
C ALA A 18 -10.76 -20.61 -2.08
N GLN A 19 -10.68 -19.46 -1.42
CA GLN A 19 -11.77 -18.53 -1.12
C GLN A 19 -11.54 -17.23 -1.90
N PRO A 20 -12.60 -16.51 -2.28
CA PRO A 20 -12.46 -15.22 -2.93
C PRO A 20 -11.79 -14.21 -1.99
N PHE A 21 -10.91 -13.39 -2.57
CA PHE A 21 -10.29 -12.24 -1.92
C PHE A 21 -11.37 -11.31 -1.32
N ALA A 22 -11.28 -11.03 -0.01
CA ALA A 22 -12.19 -10.13 0.70
C ALA A 22 -11.51 -8.80 1.02
N ILE A 23 -12.21 -7.68 0.85
CA ILE A 23 -11.67 -6.37 1.26
C ILE A 23 -11.57 -6.33 2.78
N ALA A 24 -10.41 -5.95 3.29
CA ALA A 24 -10.17 -5.68 4.70
C ALA A 24 -10.07 -4.16 4.93
N GLY A 25 -10.82 -3.67 5.93
CA GLY A 25 -10.74 -2.28 6.36
C GLY A 25 -11.41 -1.27 5.41
N PRO A 26 -11.22 0.04 5.69
CA PRO A 26 -11.79 1.12 4.90
C PRO A 26 -10.99 1.38 3.60
N ASP A 27 -11.54 2.27 2.77
CA ASP A 27 -10.76 2.91 1.71
C ASP A 27 -9.67 3.79 2.32
N PHE A 28 -8.46 3.76 1.75
CA PHE A 28 -7.35 4.63 2.17
C PHE A 28 -7.26 5.89 1.30
N ASP A 29 -6.97 7.03 1.93
CA ASP A 29 -6.66 8.28 1.23
C ASP A 29 -5.15 8.41 1.02
N THR A 30 -4.69 8.14 -0.21
CA THR A 30 -3.27 8.16 -0.54
C THR A 30 -2.66 9.55 -0.60
N THR A 31 -3.48 10.61 -0.66
CA THR A 31 -2.95 11.97 -0.66
C THR A 31 -2.18 12.27 0.63
N THR A 32 -2.49 11.56 1.71
CA THR A 32 -1.78 11.66 3.00
C THR A 32 -0.34 11.14 2.98
N PHE A 33 0.07 10.44 1.92
CA PHE A 33 1.43 9.93 1.73
C PHE A 33 2.26 10.78 0.74
N SER A 34 1.74 11.94 0.32
CA SER A 34 2.40 12.85 -0.62
C SER A 34 3.31 13.84 0.11
N ASP A 35 4.28 14.40 -0.61
CA ASP A 35 5.15 15.45 -0.10
C ASP A 35 4.34 16.72 0.23
N GLU A 36 3.25 17.00 -0.51
CA GLU A 36 2.34 18.13 -0.28
C GLU A 36 1.57 18.04 1.03
N TYR A 37 1.30 16.83 1.53
CA TYR A 37 0.68 16.64 2.83
C TYR A 37 1.67 16.89 3.98
N CYS A 38 2.96 16.69 3.73
CA CYS A 38 3.98 16.82 4.74
C CYS A 38 4.29 18.29 5.08
N LYS A 39 4.76 18.53 6.30
CA LYS A 39 4.83 19.90 6.87
C LYS A 39 6.18 20.57 6.68
N TYR A 40 7.24 19.81 6.38
CA TYR A 40 8.62 20.24 6.57
C TYR A 40 9.52 19.94 5.37
N GLY A 41 9.02 20.18 4.15
CA GLY A 41 9.85 20.12 2.94
C GLY A 41 10.43 18.73 2.70
N GLU A 42 9.55 17.76 2.54
CA GLU A 42 9.86 16.38 2.20
C GLU A 42 9.96 16.23 0.67
N PHE A 43 10.88 15.37 0.19
CA PHE A 43 11.19 15.21 -1.25
C PHE A 43 11.34 13.73 -1.63
N THR A 44 10.60 12.83 -0.97
CA THR A 44 10.75 11.39 -1.18
C THR A 44 9.58 10.79 -1.94
N GLY A 45 8.35 11.07 -1.51
CA GLY A 45 7.15 10.39 -2.00
C GLY A 45 6.85 9.02 -1.39
N THR A 46 5.77 8.40 -1.88
CA THR A 46 5.16 7.19 -1.34
C THR A 46 5.94 5.92 -1.73
N MET A 47 6.12 5.00 -0.79
CA MET A 47 6.69 3.66 -1.03
C MET A 47 5.70 2.56 -0.65
N VAL A 48 5.81 1.40 -1.30
CA VAL A 48 5.17 0.15 -0.89
C VAL A 48 6.25 -0.91 -0.68
N GLY A 49 6.13 -1.69 0.39
CA GLY A 49 7.15 -2.68 0.74
C GLY A 49 6.77 -3.53 1.94
N VAL A 50 7.72 -4.35 2.38
CA VAL A 50 7.60 -5.23 3.52
C VAL A 50 8.43 -4.67 4.68
N ALA A 51 7.85 -4.64 5.87
CA ALA A 51 8.54 -4.22 7.09
C ALA A 51 8.24 -5.19 8.24
N VAL A 52 9.27 -5.47 9.04
CA VAL A 52 9.19 -6.33 10.23
C VAL A 52 9.76 -5.57 11.40
N THR A 53 9.02 -5.53 12.51
CA THR A 53 9.47 -4.88 13.74
C THR A 53 9.21 -5.81 14.91
N ASP A 54 10.28 -6.19 15.62
CA ASP A 54 10.18 -6.85 16.93
C ASP A 54 10.45 -5.83 18.04
N ALA A 55 9.38 -5.15 18.46
CA ALA A 55 9.47 -4.14 19.51
C ALA A 55 9.82 -4.71 20.89
N ALA A 56 9.69 -6.03 21.07
CA ALA A 56 9.99 -6.71 22.33
C ALA A 56 11.43 -7.27 22.40
N LEU A 57 12.22 -7.09 21.34
CA LEU A 57 13.63 -7.49 21.27
C LEU A 57 13.85 -8.99 21.53
N HIS A 58 12.95 -9.84 21.03
CA HIS A 58 13.04 -11.29 21.10
C HIS A 58 13.76 -11.93 19.90
N GLU A 59 14.38 -11.11 19.04
CA GLU A 59 15.10 -11.53 17.84
C GLU A 59 14.23 -12.37 16.89
N LYS A 60 12.94 -12.04 16.80
CA LYS A 60 12.05 -12.72 15.86
C LYS A 60 12.27 -12.25 14.42
N THR A 61 12.33 -13.21 13.51
CA THR A 61 12.36 -12.99 12.06
C THR A 61 10.99 -13.26 11.45
N ALA A 62 10.71 -12.64 10.31
CA ALA A 62 9.60 -13.02 9.44
C ALA A 62 10.15 -13.22 8.03
N ASP A 63 9.86 -14.38 7.47
CA ASP A 63 10.32 -14.78 6.15
C ASP A 63 9.20 -14.54 5.14
N PHE A 64 9.53 -13.91 4.01
CA PHE A 64 8.59 -13.60 2.93
C PHE A 64 9.07 -14.28 1.66
N ASP A 65 8.22 -15.13 1.06
CA ASP A 65 8.58 -15.93 -0.11
C ASP A 65 8.73 -15.09 -1.38
N PHE A 66 7.84 -14.11 -1.58
CA PHE A 66 7.86 -13.21 -2.75
C PHE A 66 7.21 -11.86 -2.43
N PHE A 67 7.55 -10.87 -3.25
CA PHE A 67 6.92 -9.55 -3.28
C PHE A 67 6.64 -9.19 -4.74
N ASP A 68 5.38 -8.94 -5.07
CA ASP A 68 4.94 -8.64 -6.44
C ASP A 68 4.38 -7.22 -6.51
N TYR A 69 4.80 -6.48 -7.54
CA TYR A 69 4.37 -5.11 -7.80
C TYR A 69 3.95 -4.99 -9.26
N GLU A 70 2.66 -4.76 -9.49
CA GLU A 70 2.08 -4.57 -10.81
C GLU A 70 1.54 -3.13 -10.94
N ALA A 71 2.08 -2.37 -11.89
CA ALA A 71 1.65 -1.02 -12.22
C ALA A 71 1.11 -0.95 -13.64
N ASP A 72 0.05 -0.16 -13.82
CA ASP A 72 -0.39 0.24 -15.16
C ASP A 72 0.40 1.48 -15.59
N GLU A 73 1.54 1.25 -16.24
CA GLU A 73 2.43 2.32 -16.72
C GLU A 73 1.83 3.15 -17.86
N THR A 74 0.69 2.72 -18.43
CA THR A 74 0.00 3.48 -19.48
C THR A 74 -0.91 4.56 -18.91
N LYS A 75 -1.21 4.50 -17.61
CA LYS A 75 -1.98 5.55 -16.92
C LYS A 75 -1.13 6.81 -16.81
N PRO A 76 -1.69 7.98 -17.16
CA PRO A 76 -1.00 9.24 -16.94
C PRO A 76 -0.76 9.45 -15.44
N VAL A 77 0.40 10.01 -15.12
CA VAL A 77 0.65 10.61 -13.81
C VAL A 77 -0.12 11.93 -13.81
N ASP A 78 -1.21 12.00 -13.05
CA ASP A 78 -2.01 13.23 -12.85
C ASP A 78 -1.25 14.24 -11.96
#